data_AF-A0A1G6FFD6-F1
#
_entry.id   AF-A0A1G6FFD6-F1
#
_cell.length_a   1.000
_cell.length_b   1.000
_cell.length_c   1.000
_cell.angle_alpha   90.00
_cell.angle_beta   90.00
_cell.angle_gamma   90.00
#
_symmetry.space_group_name_H-M   'P 1'
#
loop_
_entity.id
_entity.type
_entity.pdbx_description
1 polymer ?
#
loop_
_entity_poly.entity_id
_entity_poly.type
_entity_poly.pdbx_seq_one_letter_code
_entity_poly.pdbx_strand_id
1 'polypeptide(L)' 'MANSKVSESTIAESLKIILVKKKLNIAKLAELMGVSNTTMYSKFNRGNFSIKDLDEISKALNLTYEVTFTINDEE' A
#
# COMPACT_ATOMS: atom_id res chain seq x y z
N MET A 1 -19.83 -7.79 4.11
CA MET A 1 -18.70 -6.88 3.82
C MET A 1 -17.86 -7.55 2.75
N ALA A 2 -17.82 -7.00 1.53
CA ALA A 2 -17.19 -7.66 0.39
C ALA A 2 -15.66 -7.53 0.45
N ASN A 3 -14.98 -8.60 0.89
CA ASN A 3 -13.53 -8.70 0.77
C ASN A 3 -13.18 -8.98 -0.69
N SER A 4 -12.87 -7.92 -1.44
CA SER A 4 -12.33 -8.05 -2.79
C SER A 4 -10.89 -8.54 -2.66
N LYS A 5 -10.66 -9.83 -2.93
CA LYS A 5 -9.31 -10.40 -3.02
C LYS A 5 -8.64 -9.81 -4.27
N VAL A 6 -7.65 -8.94 -4.07
CA VAL A 6 -6.85 -8.39 -5.17
C VAL A 6 -5.86 -9.48 -5.58
N SER A 7 -6.02 -10.03 -6.77
CA SER A 7 -5.13 -11.04 -7.35
C SER A 7 -3.76 -10.42 -7.67
N GLU A 8 -2.70 -11.24 -7.55
CA GLU A 8 -1.31 -11.02 -7.99
C GLU A 8 -1.06 -9.66 -8.65
N SER A 9 -0.81 -8.67 -7.81
CA SER A 9 -0.38 -7.35 -8.23
C SER A 9 0.57 -6.83 -7.17
N THR A 10 1.59 -6.10 -7.59
CA THR A 10 2.59 -5.54 -6.68
C THR A 10 1.90 -4.72 -5.59
N ILE A 11 2.53 -4.58 -4.41
CA ILE A 11 2.01 -3.75 -3.32
C ILE A 11 1.62 -2.35 -3.83
N ALA A 12 2.40 -1.79 -4.75
CA ALA A 12 2.14 -0.52 -5.41
C ALA A 12 0.80 -0.47 -6.16
N GLU A 13 0.45 -1.53 -6.90
CA GLU A 13 -0.81 -1.63 -7.63
C GLU A 13 -2.00 -1.81 -6.68
N SER A 14 -1.85 -2.66 -5.67
CA SER A 14 -2.85 -2.81 -4.61
C SER A 14 -3.15 -1.48 -3.93
N LEU A 15 -2.11 -0.69 -3.61
CA LEU A 15 -2.26 0.65 -3.07
C LEU A 15 -2.95 1.62 -4.04
N LYS A 16 -2.62 1.59 -5.35
CA LYS A 16 -3.32 2.42 -6.36
C LYS A 16 -4.82 2.08 -6.41
N ILE A 17 -5.18 0.80 -6.38
CA ILE A 17 -6.58 0.36 -6.37
C ILE A 17 -7.29 0.89 -5.12
N ILE A 18 -6.64 0.81 -3.94
CA ILE A 18 -7.21 1.32 -2.69
C ILE A 18 -7.42 2.84 -2.75
N LEU A 19 -6.46 3.59 -3.30
CA LEU A 19 -6.58 5.03 -3.49
C LEU A 19 -7.78 5.37 -4.38
N VAL A 20 -7.93 4.68 -5.52
CA VAL A 20 -9.09 4.86 -6.42
C VAL A 20 -10.40 4.54 -5.69
N LYS A 21 -10.46 3.42 -4.93
CA LYS A 21 -11.64 3.05 -4.13
C LYS A 21 -12.01 4.12 -3.09
N LYS A 22 -11.02 4.79 -2.50
CA LYS A 22 -11.22 5.88 -1.54
C LYS A 22 -11.37 7.27 -2.20
N LYS A 23 -11.38 7.36 -3.54
CA LYS A 23 -11.40 8.62 -4.31
C LYS A 23 -10.23 9.55 -3.93
N LEU A 24 -9.08 8.98 -3.62
CA LEU A 24 -7.84 9.66 -3.32
C LEU A 24 -6.84 9.47 -4.46
N ASN A 25 -5.85 10.35 -4.54
CA ASN A 25 -4.72 10.22 -5.47
C ASN A 25 -3.39 10.13 -4.70
N ILE A 26 -2.30 9.85 -5.40
CA ILE A 26 -0.97 9.69 -4.81
C ILE A 26 -0.51 10.97 -4.10
N ALA A 27 -0.83 12.14 -4.65
CA ALA A 27 -0.51 13.42 -4.03
C ALA A 27 -1.23 13.60 -2.68
N LYS A 28 -2.50 13.20 -2.60
CA LYS A 28 -3.27 13.28 -1.36
C LYS A 28 -2.74 12.31 -0.30
N LEU A 29 -2.28 11.12 -0.72
CA LEU A 29 -1.60 10.20 0.18
C LEU A 29 -0.28 10.80 0.70
N ALA A 30 0.50 11.44 -0.16
CA ALA A 30 1.75 12.09 0.23
C ALA A 30 1.49 13.21 1.26
N GLU A 31 0.47 14.04 1.07
CA GLU A 31 0.03 15.04 2.05
C GLU A 31 -0.35 14.40 3.40
N LEU A 32 -1.13 13.31 3.39
CA LEU A 32 -1.53 12.61 4.61
C LEU A 32 -0.35 11.97 5.35
N MET A 33 0.68 11.55 4.61
CA MET A 33 1.91 11.00 5.16
C MET A 33 2.94 12.08 5.54
N GLY A 34 2.68 13.35 5.21
CA GLY A 34 3.62 14.45 5.47
C GLY A 34 4.90 14.38 4.62
N VAL A 35 4.86 13.71 3.46
CA VAL A 35 6.00 13.56 2.55
C VAL A 35 5.77 14.34 1.25
N SER A 36 6.86 14.61 0.51
CA SER A 36 6.72 15.28 -0.78
C SER A 36 6.03 14.36 -1.81
N ASN A 37 5.22 14.96 -2.68
CA ASN A 37 4.60 14.25 -3.80
C ASN A 37 5.66 13.50 -4.63
N THR A 38 6.79 14.14 -4.93
CA THR A 38 7.89 13.56 -5.71
C THR A 38 8.46 12.29 -5.07
N THR A 39 8.68 12.30 -3.74
CA THR A 39 9.13 11.12 -2.99
C THR A 39 8.11 9.98 -3.13
N MET A 40 6.82 10.29 -3.01
CA MET A 40 5.76 9.28 -3.08
C MET A 40 5.64 8.68 -4.48
N TYR A 41 5.66 9.51 -5.53
CA TYR A 41 5.68 9.03 -6.92
C TYR A 41 6.90 8.14 -7.20
N SER A 42 8.08 8.50 -6.67
CA SER A 42 9.28 7.68 -6.81
C SER A 42 9.12 6.30 -6.14
N LYS A 43 8.52 6.25 -4.94
CA LYS A 43 8.20 4.97 -4.26
C LYS A 43 7.22 4.12 -5.05
N PHE A 44 6.13 4.71 -5.54
CA PHE A 44 5.15 4.00 -6.38
C PHE A 44 5.75 3.48 -7.69
N ASN A 45 6.71 4.20 -8.28
CA ASN A 45 7.40 3.76 -9.49
C ASN A 45 8.39 2.63 -9.22
N ARG A 46 9.10 2.67 -8.09
CA ARG A 46 10.04 1.61 -7.68
C ARG A 46 9.33 0.35 -7.18
N GLY A 47 8.10 0.48 -6.70
CA GLY A 47 7.29 -0.65 -6.20
C GLY A 47 7.71 -1.21 -4.84
N ASN A 48 8.81 -0.70 -4.26
CA ASN A 48 9.36 -1.18 -3.00
C ASN A 48 8.82 -0.38 -1.82
N PHE A 49 7.86 -0.96 -1.11
CA PHE A 49 7.31 -0.42 0.14
C PHE A 49 7.81 -1.26 1.32
N SER A 50 8.36 -0.59 2.33
CA SER A 50 8.73 -1.24 3.59
C SER A 50 7.49 -1.49 4.45
N ILE A 51 7.59 -2.37 5.45
CA ILE A 51 6.50 -2.57 6.44
C ILE A 51 6.14 -1.24 7.12
N LYS A 52 7.14 -0.41 7.45
CA LYS A 52 6.92 0.92 8.01
C LYS A 52 6.08 1.81 7.08
N ASP A 53 6.32 1.75 5.77
CA ASP A 53 5.50 2.49 4.81
C ASP A 53 4.05 2.00 4.81
N LEU A 54 3.84 0.69 4.87
CA LEU A 54 2.50 0.10 4.94
C LEU A 54 1.78 0.47 6.23
N ASP A 55 2.47 0.52 7.36
CA ASP A 55 1.94 1.02 8.63
C ASP A 55 1.52 2.48 8.55
N GLU A 56 2.35 3.35 7.99
CA GLU A 56 2.03 4.77 7.85
C GLU A 56 0.86 4.99 6.88
N ILE A 57 0.85 4.28 5.75
CA ILE A 57 -0.23 4.34 4.77
C ILE A 57 -1.53 3.80 5.36
N SER A 58 -1.47 2.70 6.12
CA SER A 58 -2.65 2.11 6.74
C SER A 58 -3.27 3.03 7.80
N LYS A 59 -2.45 3.71 8.60
CA LYS A 59 -2.91 4.75 9.53
C LYS A 59 -3.52 5.93 8.79
N ALA A 60 -2.84 6.45 7.77
CA ALA A 60 -3.30 7.60 6.97
C ALA A 60 -4.63 7.32 6.25
N LEU A 61 -4.80 6.10 5.76
CA LEU A 61 -5.98 5.69 4.99
C LEU A 61 -7.02 4.97 5.84
N ASN A 62 -6.78 4.74 7.12
CA ASN A 62 -7.60 3.89 8.00
C ASN A 62 -7.88 2.52 7.35
N LEU A 63 -6.83 1.76 7.13
CA LEU A 63 -6.84 0.42 6.55
C LEU A 63 -6.31 -0.60 7.55
N THR A 64 -6.72 -1.84 7.35
CA THR A 64 -6.13 -3.00 8.02
C THR A 64 -5.45 -3.85 6.97
N TYR A 65 -4.20 -4.26 7.22
CA TYR A 65 -3.47 -5.22 6.39
C TYR A 65 -2.85 -6.27 7.29
N GLU A 66 -2.65 -7.46 6.75
CA GLU A 66 -2.03 -8.60 7.43
C GLU A 66 -0.87 -9.10 6.57
N VAL A 67 0.25 -9.45 7.21
CA VAL A 67 1.42 -10.06 6.56
C VAL A 67 1.58 -11.45 7.13
N THR A 68 1.48 -12.46 6.27
CA THR A 68 1.61 -13.87 6.66
C THR A 68 2.89 -14.43 6.07
N PHE A 69 3.67 -15.10 6.91
CA PHE A 69 4.85 -15.85 6.49
C PHE A 69 4.52 -17.34 6.58
N THR A 70 4.78 -18.08 5.50
CA THR A 70 4.69 -19.54 5.49
C THR A 70 6.11 -20.07 5.36
N ILE A 71 6.55 -20.83 6.35
CA ILE A 71 7.79 -21.61 6.25
C ILE A 71 7.42 -22.89 5.51
N ASN A 72 7.96 -23.04 4.30
CA ASN A 72 7.91 -24.31 3.59
C ASN A 72 9.14 -25.07 4.08
N ASP A 73 8.97 -25.86 5.14
CA ASP A 73 9.99 -26.83 5.52
C ASP A 73 10.10 -27.83 4.37
N GLU A 74 11.23 -27.83 3.66
CA GLU A 74 11.61 -28.93 2.77
C GLU A 74 12.02 -30.11 3.66
N GLU A 75 11.08 -31.02 3.94
CA GLU A 75 11.41 -32.42 4.29
C GLU A 75 11.78 -33.22 3.03
#